data_AF-A0A945VZ54-F1
#
_entry.id   AF-A0A945VZ54-F1
#
_cell.length_a   1.000
_cell.length_b   1.000
_cell.length_c   1.000
_cell.angle_alpha   90.00
_cell.angle_beta   90.00
_cell.angle_gamma   90.00
#
_symmetry.space_group_name_H-M   'P 1'
#
loop_
_entity.id
_entity.type
_entity.pdbx_description
1 polymer ?
#
loop_
_entity_poly.entity_id
_entity_poly.type
_entity_poly.pdbx_seq_one_letter_code
_entity_poly.pdbx_strand_id
1 'polypeptide(L)'
;IAFFIRKDLFDGRIYNVLTHNATVRQVVDTVREFVPDLQVSFVDSKIMNQLSYEVSCERFMAEGFIFTGDLRRGIGETIGLLRQANR
;
A
#
# COMPACT_ATOMS: atom_id res chain seq x y z
N ILE A 1 9.92 6.39 -10.99
CA ILE A 1 11.20 6.44 -11.74
C ILE A 1 11.34 7.74 -12.55
N ALA A 2 10.41 8.08 -13.45
CA ALA A 2 10.52 9.30 -14.27
C ALA A 2 10.65 10.62 -13.48
N PHE A 3 10.12 10.69 -12.25
CA PHE A 3 10.34 11.85 -11.38
C PHE A 3 11.82 12.02 -10.97
N PHE A 4 12.45 10.95 -10.48
CA PHE A 4 13.87 10.95 -10.09
C PHE A 4 14.79 11.33 -11.25
N ILE A 5 14.52 10.76 -12.43
CA ILE A 5 15.29 11.08 -13.65
C ILE A 5 15.15 12.56 -14.01
N ARG A 6 13.93 13.11 -14.00
CA ARG A 6 13.68 14.52 -14.36
C ARG A 6 14.25 15.51 -13.35
N LYS A 7 14.40 15.11 -12.09
CA LYS A 7 14.92 15.94 -11.01
C LYS A 7 16.42 15.71 -10.74
N ASP A 8 17.06 14.79 -11.48
CA ASP A 8 18.46 14.41 -11.31
C ASP A 8 18.81 13.98 -9.87
N LEU A 9 17.88 13.27 -9.22
CA LEU A 9 17.99 12.86 -7.81
C LEU A 9 18.82 11.58 -7.67
N PHE A 10 20.11 11.67 -7.95
CA PHE A 10 21.08 10.56 -7.86
C PHE A 10 22.09 10.77 -6.72
N ASP A 11 21.60 11.13 -5.55
CA ASP A 11 22.42 11.51 -4.38
C ASP A 11 22.84 10.32 -3.49
N GLY A 12 22.52 9.10 -3.90
CA GLY A 12 22.84 7.87 -3.16
C GLY A 12 22.00 7.65 -1.90
N ARG A 13 20.94 8.44 -1.68
CA ARG A 13 20.06 8.29 -0.51
C ARG A 13 18.91 7.33 -0.76
N ILE A 14 18.34 6.81 0.33
CA ILE A 14 17.16 5.94 0.31
C ILE A 14 15.91 6.82 0.43
N TYR A 15 14.91 6.58 -0.42
CA TYR A 15 13.64 7.29 -0.40
C TYR A 15 12.49 6.30 -0.21
N ASN A 16 11.65 6.55 0.80
CA ASN A 16 10.43 5.76 1.01
C ASN A 16 9.36 6.20 0.02
N VAL A 17 8.81 5.23 -0.72
CA VAL A 17 7.78 5.47 -1.75
C VAL A 17 6.49 4.82 -1.30
N LEU A 18 5.61 5.61 -0.70
CA LEU A 18 4.30 5.17 -0.24
C LEU A 18 3.33 6.35 -0.19
N THR A 19 2.05 6.06 -0.39
CA THR A 19 0.99 7.07 -0.25
C THR A 19 0.40 7.09 1.16
N HIS A 20 0.25 5.93 1.80
CA HIS A 20 -0.41 5.81 3.10
C HIS A 20 0.12 4.59 3.85
N ASN A 21 0.34 4.74 5.17
CA ASN A 21 0.55 3.61 6.07
C ASN A 21 -0.83 3.10 6.51
N ALA A 22 -1.18 1.86 6.14
CA ALA A 22 -2.44 1.25 6.51
C ALA A 22 -2.22 0.06 7.45
N THR A 23 -3.05 -0.03 8.49
CA THR A 23 -3.10 -1.21 9.35
C THR A 23 -3.75 -2.38 8.61
N VAL A 24 -3.42 -3.60 9.03
CA VAL A 24 -4.07 -4.82 8.50
C VAL A 24 -5.59 -4.74 8.64
N ARG A 25 -6.09 -4.17 9.75
CA ARG A 25 -7.52 -3.96 9.99
C ARG A 25 -8.15 -3.08 8.91
N GLN A 26 -7.56 -1.92 8.62
CA GLN A 26 -8.05 -1.01 7.58
C GLN A 26 -8.09 -1.70 6.22
N VAL A 27 -7.06 -2.46 5.87
CA VAL A 27 -7.02 -3.23 4.60
C VAL A 27 -8.16 -4.25 4.57
N VAL A 28 -8.34 -5.05 5.63
CA VAL A 28 -9.40 -6.07 5.71
C VAL A 28 -10.79 -5.43 5.64
N ASP A 29 -11.01 -4.30 6.31
CA ASP A 29 -12.28 -3.60 6.30
C ASP A 29 -12.60 -3.05 4.89
N THR A 30 -11.61 -2.51 4.19
CA THR A 30 -11.77 -2.07 2.79
C THR A 30 -12.04 -3.25 1.85
N VAL A 31 -11.40 -4.42 2.04
CA VAL A 31 -11.70 -5.62 1.24
C VAL A 31 -13.16 -6.05 1.43
N ARG A 32 -13.69 -5.96 2.66
CA ARG A 32 -15.08 -6.34 2.97
C ARG A 32 -16.11 -5.51 2.19
N GLU A 33 -15.78 -4.29 1.79
CA GLU A 33 -16.66 -3.47 0.93
C GLU A 33 -16.89 -4.07 -0.47
N PHE A 34 -15.92 -4.84 -0.97
CA PHE A 34 -15.97 -5.47 -2.31
C PHE A 34 -16.31 -6.96 -2.25
N VAL A 35 -16.08 -7.60 -1.10
CA VAL A 35 -16.38 -9.01 -0.83
C VAL A 35 -17.18 -9.09 0.47
N PRO A 36 -18.52 -8.98 0.41
CA PRO A 36 -19.37 -8.95 1.60
C PRO A 36 -19.24 -10.21 2.47
N ASP A 37 -19.06 -11.38 1.84
CA ASP A 37 -18.94 -12.67 2.52
C ASP A 37 -17.49 -12.99 2.96
N LEU A 38 -16.65 -11.97 3.15
CA LEU A 38 -15.26 -12.13 3.56
C LEU A 38 -15.16 -12.81 4.93
N GLN A 39 -14.57 -14.01 4.96
CA GLN A 39 -14.25 -14.72 6.19
C GLN A 39 -12.86 -14.32 6.70
N VAL A 40 -12.75 -13.96 7.98
CA VAL A 40 -11.49 -13.55 8.61
C VAL A 40 -11.26 -14.44 9.83
N SER A 41 -10.22 -15.26 9.79
CA SER A 41 -9.77 -16.08 10.92
C SER A 41 -8.53 -15.47 11.56
N PHE A 42 -8.56 -15.29 12.88
CA PHE A 42 -7.38 -14.90 13.63
C PHE A 42 -6.47 -16.10 13.85
N VAL A 43 -5.16 -15.89 13.70
CA VAL A 43 -4.14 -16.93 13.95
C VAL A 43 -3.21 -16.45 15.06
N ASP A 44 -2.98 -17.30 16.06
CA ASP A 44 -2.01 -17.03 17.13
C ASP A 44 -0.60 -17.38 16.64
N SER A 45 0.00 -16.48 15.85
CA SER A 45 1.40 -16.59 15.42
C SER A 45 2.23 -15.47 16.04
N LYS A 46 3.28 -15.85 16.78
CA LYS A 46 4.24 -14.90 17.39
C LYS A 46 4.97 -14.02 16.36
N ILE A 47 5.02 -14.44 15.09
CA ILE A 47 5.87 -13.82 14.06
C ILE A 47 5.13 -12.75 13.24
N MET A 48 3.82 -12.91 13.02
CA MET A 48 3.07 -12.07 12.04
C MET A 48 2.76 -10.65 12.51
N ASN A 49 2.62 -10.41 13.82
CA ASN A 49 2.35 -9.07 14.34
C ASN A 49 3.59 -8.15 14.40
N GLN A 50 4.80 -8.65 14.10
CA GLN A 50 6.06 -7.92 14.27
C GLN A 50 6.65 -7.29 13.00
N LEU A 51 6.10 -7.58 11.81
CA LEU A 51 6.69 -7.12 10.53
C LEU A 51 5.99 -5.91 9.91
N SER A 52 4.92 -5.41 10.54
CA SER A 52 4.31 -4.14 10.14
C SER A 52 5.13 -3.00 10.74
N TYR A 53 5.74 -2.18 9.91
CA TYR A 53 6.42 -0.95 10.32
C TYR A 53 5.90 0.21 9.49
N GLU A 54 5.80 1.38 10.12
CA GLU A 54 5.44 2.60 9.44
C GLU A 54 6.70 3.27 8.89
N VAL A 55 6.60 3.82 7.69
CA VAL A 55 7.68 4.59 7.09
C VAL A 55 7.20 5.99 6.74
N SER A 56 8.11 6.97 6.85
CA SER A 56 7.84 8.35 6.46
C SER A 56 8.26 8.60 5.01
N CYS A 57 7.36 9.16 4.20
CA CYS A 57 7.64 9.64 2.85
C CYS A 57 8.00 11.13 2.79
N GLU A 58 8.16 11.81 3.93
CA GLU A 58 8.45 13.26 4.00
C GLU A 58 9.66 13.66 3.17
N ARG A 59 10.73 12.87 3.21
CA ARG A 59 11.92 13.10 2.40
C ARG A 59 11.59 13.15 0.92
N PHE A 60 10.73 12.26 0.44
CA PHE A 60 10.37 12.23 -0.98
C PHE A 60 9.39 13.36 -1.32
N MET A 61 8.46 13.69 -0.42
CA MET A 61 7.57 14.84 -0.60
C MET A 61 8.33 16.16 -0.64
N ALA A 62 9.41 16.31 0.13
CA ALA A 62 10.27 17.48 0.16
C ALA A 62 10.93 17.77 -1.21
N GLU A 63 11.14 16.76 -2.05
CA GLU A 63 11.63 16.92 -3.43
C GLU A 63 10.56 17.48 -4.39
N GLY A 64 9.32 17.64 -3.90
CA GLY A 64 8.16 18.14 -4.65
C GLY A 64 7.31 17.05 -5.28
N PHE A 65 7.41 15.80 -4.82
CA PHE A 65 6.55 14.71 -5.28
C PHE A 65 5.21 14.71 -4.52
N ILE A 66 4.10 14.59 -5.26
CA ILE A 66 2.75 14.50 -4.69
C ILE A 66 2.20 13.10 -4.98
N PHE A 67 1.93 12.35 -3.91
CA PHE A 67 1.30 11.04 -4.02
C PHE A 67 -0.22 11.18 -4.23
N THR A 68 -0.78 10.34 -5.11
CA THR A 68 -2.20 10.37 -5.49
C THR A 68 -2.86 8.98 -5.43
N GLY A 69 -2.23 8.05 -4.72
CA GLY A 69 -2.77 6.71 -4.49
C GLY A 69 -4.01 6.72 -3.60
N ASP A 70 -4.92 5.77 -3.84
CA ASP A 70 -6.10 5.54 -3.02
C ASP A 70 -6.22 4.05 -2.70
N LEU A 71 -6.26 3.71 -1.41
CA LEU A 71 -6.24 2.33 -0.94
C LEU A 71 -7.50 1.57 -1.42
N ARG A 72 -8.67 2.20 -1.32
CA ARG A 72 -9.94 1.59 -1.71
C ARG A 72 -9.99 1.29 -3.20
N ARG A 73 -9.58 2.25 -4.02
CA ARG A 73 -9.49 2.09 -5.47
C ARG A 73 -8.54 0.95 -5.83
N GLY A 74 -7.33 0.94 -5.26
CA GLY A 74 -6.33 -0.09 -5.53
C GLY A 74 -6.79 -1.50 -5.13
N ILE A 75 -7.45 -1.64 -3.97
CA ILE A 75 -8.04 -2.91 -3.54
C ILE A 75 -9.15 -3.36 -4.51
N GLY A 76 -10.06 -2.46 -4.87
CA GLY A 76 -11.15 -2.76 -5.80
C GLY A 76 -10.65 -3.21 -7.18
N GLU A 77 -9.66 -2.51 -7.74
CA GLU A 77 -9.00 -2.88 -9.00
C GLU A 77 -8.36 -4.27 -8.91
N THR A 78 -7.64 -4.56 -7.82
CA THR A 78 -6.97 -5.85 -7.61
C THR A 78 -7.97 -7.01 -7.49
N ILE A 79 -9.06 -6.82 -6.73
CA ILE A 79 -10.13 -7.83 -6.60
C ILE A 79 -10.79 -8.09 -7.95
N GLY A 80 -11.03 -7.04 -8.74
CA GLY A 80 -11.56 -7.15 -10.10
C GLY A 80 -10.67 -8.01 -11.00
N LEU A 81 -9.36 -7.76 -10.97
CA LEU A 81 -8.36 -8.53 -11.72
C LEU A 81 -8.34 -10.01 -11.31
N LEU A 82 -8.31 -10.29 -10.00
CA LEU A 82 -8.27 -11.68 -9.50
C LEU A 82 -9.56 -12.45 -9.81
N ARG A 83 -10.73 -11.80 -9.78
CA ARG A 83 -12.00 -12.43 -10.18
C ARG A 83 -12.03 -12.80 -11.66
N GLN A 84 -11.38 -12.01 -12.52
CA GLN A 84 -11.29 -12.30 -13.94
C GLN A 84 -10.29 -13.42 -14.23
N ALA A 85 -9.17 -13.47 -13.50
CA ALA A 85 -8.15 -14.51 -13.68
C ALA A 85 -8.62 -15.91 -13.25
N ASN A 86 -9.61 -15.99 -12.35
CA ASN A 86 -10.23 -17.23 -11.89
C ASN A 86 -11.49 -17.63 -12.70
N ARG A 87 -11.75 -17.01 -13.85
CA ARG A 87 -12.76 -17.45 -14.83
C ARG A 87 -12.13 -18.34 -15.88
#